data_AF-A0A0B2QX70-F1
#
_entry.id   AF-A0A0B2QX70-F1
#
_cell.length_a   1.000
_cell.length_b   1.000
_cell.length_c   1.000
_cell.angle_alpha   90.00
_cell.angle_beta   90.00
_cell.angle_gamma   90.00
#
_symmetry.space_group_name_H-M   'P 1'
#
loop_
_entity.id
_entity.type
_entity.pdbx_description
1 polymer ?
#
loop_
_entity_poly.entity_id
_entity_poly.type
_entity_poly.pdbx_seq_one_letter_code
_entity_poly.pdbx_strand_id
1 'polypeptide(L)'
;MDDTEPKKYVCCENYWRCRIYHPLLSTFKKQPCRCGKPMSKVVTQKHCILQNGFVKERATFIICDDLSVLPNVIGTSVGLLRKLGIKDMDAIEECTVDMSKREVIDLIKLSLLSITPFGRFYP
;
A
#
# COMPACT_ATOMS: atom_id res chain seq x y z
N MET A 1 -9.05 -2.72 -20.44
CA MET A 1 -9.29 -4.15 -20.17
C MET A 1 -7.91 -4.76 -20.12
N ASP A 2 -7.36 -4.90 -18.91
CA ASP A 2 -6.02 -5.43 -18.70
C ASP A 2 -6.15 -6.94 -18.49
N ASP A 3 -5.83 -7.73 -19.52
CA ASP A 3 -5.76 -9.19 -19.48
C ASP A 3 -4.50 -9.64 -18.74
N THR A 4 -4.31 -9.16 -17.52
CA THR A 4 -3.24 -9.65 -16.65
C THR A 4 -3.69 -10.97 -16.03
N GLU A 5 -3.11 -12.07 -16.49
CA GLU A 5 -3.32 -13.40 -15.89
C GLU A 5 -3.19 -13.34 -14.36
N PRO A 6 -4.01 -14.08 -13.59
CA PRO A 6 -3.94 -14.06 -12.14
C PRO A 6 -2.54 -14.47 -11.66
N LYS A 7 -1.87 -13.57 -10.93
CA LYS A 7 -0.53 -13.84 -10.37
C LYS A 7 -0.55 -15.14 -9.56
N LYS A 8 0.25 -16.11 -9.98
CA LYS A 8 0.47 -17.40 -9.30
C LYS A 8 1.57 -17.23 -8.26
N TYR A 9 1.31 -17.69 -7.04
CA TYR A 9 2.29 -17.68 -5.95
C TYR A 9 2.74 -19.10 -5.65
N VAL A 10 3.95 -19.26 -5.15
CA VAL A 10 4.46 -20.54 -4.65
C VAL A 10 4.69 -20.49 -3.14
N CYS A 11 4.46 -21.62 -2.47
CA CYS A 11 4.77 -21.84 -1.05
C CYS A 11 5.36 -23.23 -0.81
N CYS A 12 5.77 -23.50 0.44
CA CYS A 12 6.26 -24.81 0.83
C CYS A 12 5.12 -25.86 0.83
N GLU A 13 5.39 -27.06 0.34
CA GLU A 13 4.45 -28.20 0.38
C GLU A 13 3.99 -28.52 1.81
N ASN A 14 4.93 -28.45 2.77
CA ASN A 14 4.66 -28.58 4.20
C ASN A 14 4.12 -27.27 4.79
N TYR A 15 3.05 -26.74 4.17
CA TYR A 15 2.42 -25.47 4.53
C TYR A 15 2.12 -25.39 6.02
N TRP A 16 1.45 -26.39 6.59
CA TRP A 16 1.06 -26.40 8.00
C TRP A 16 2.25 -26.34 8.97
N ARG A 17 3.35 -27.02 8.65
CA ARG A 17 4.54 -27.06 9.50
C ARG A 17 5.40 -25.80 9.38
N CYS A 18 5.40 -25.17 8.20
CA CYS A 18 6.16 -23.94 7.95
C CYS A 18 5.35 -22.64 8.21
N ARG A 19 4.02 -22.74 8.37
CA ARG A 19 3.10 -21.61 8.60
C ARG A 19 3.22 -21.00 9.99
N ILE A 20 3.58 -21.79 11.01
CA ILE A 20 3.54 -21.38 12.41
C ILE A 20 4.49 -20.20 12.69
N TYR A 21 5.56 -20.07 11.91
CA TYR A 21 6.56 -19.04 12.13
C TYR A 21 6.57 -17.95 11.05
N HIS A 22 6.49 -18.29 9.75
CA HIS A 22 6.49 -17.29 8.67
C HIS A 22 5.87 -17.84 7.37
N PRO A 23 4.66 -17.43 6.96
CA PRO A 23 4.11 -17.77 5.65
C PRO A 23 4.91 -17.05 4.56
N LEU A 24 5.94 -17.72 4.02
CA LEU A 24 6.66 -17.21 2.86
C LEU A 24 5.85 -17.54 1.61
N LEU A 25 5.37 -16.51 0.93
CA LEU A 25 4.88 -16.57 -0.44
C LEU A 25 5.97 -16.00 -1.35
N SER A 26 6.18 -16.62 -2.49
CA SER A 26 7.12 -16.14 -3.50
C SER A 26 6.46 -16.16 -4.88
N THR A 27 6.81 -15.21 -5.73
CA THR A 27 6.51 -15.25 -7.18
C THR A 27 7.57 -16.03 -7.95
N PHE A 28 8.75 -16.24 -7.36
CA PHE A 28 9.85 -17.01 -7.92
C PHE A 28 9.76 -18.49 -7.52
N LYS A 29 9.74 -19.37 -8.52
CA LYS A 29 9.81 -20.82 -8.34
C LYS A 29 11.16 -21.22 -7.75
N LYS A 30 11.18 -22.30 -6.95
CA LYS A 30 12.39 -22.91 -6.37
C LYS A 30 13.16 -22.05 -5.35
N GLN A 31 12.59 -20.94 -4.87
CA GLN A 31 13.11 -20.25 -3.69
C GLN A 31 13.18 -21.23 -2.51
N PRO A 32 14.29 -21.25 -1.75
CA PRO A 32 14.42 -22.10 -0.58
C PRO A 32 13.47 -21.60 0.51
N CYS A 33 12.65 -22.49 1.05
CA CYS A 33 11.92 -22.22 2.28
C CYS A 33 12.90 -22.26 3.47
N ARG A 34 12.57 -21.59 4.58
CA ARG A 34 13.35 -21.67 5.83
C ARG A 34 13.48 -23.09 6.39
N CYS A 35 12.62 -24.03 5.97
CA CYS A 35 12.76 -25.45 6.30
C CYS A 35 13.81 -26.20 5.44
N GLY A 36 14.53 -25.49 4.55
CA GLY A 36 15.54 -26.04 3.64
C GLY A 36 14.99 -26.66 2.35
N LYS A 37 13.67 -26.87 2.24
CA LYS A 37 13.03 -27.44 1.04
C LYS A 37 12.63 -26.35 0.04
N PRO A 38 12.63 -26.64 -1.28
CA PRO A 38 12.18 -25.68 -2.28
C PRO A 38 10.69 -25.40 -2.16
N MET A 39 10.30 -24.17 -2.47
CA MET A 39 8.89 -23.78 -2.63
C MET A 39 8.38 -24.20 -4.01
N SER A 40 7.50 -25.21 -4.03
CA SER A 40 6.95 -25.83 -5.25
C SER A 40 5.42 -25.76 -5.34
N LYS A 41 4.72 -25.59 -4.21
CA LYS A 41 3.27 -25.61 -4.17
C LYS A 41 2.68 -24.31 -4.72
N VAL A 42 2.01 -24.38 -5.86
CA VAL A 42 1.32 -23.23 -6.44
C VAL A 42 0.04 -22.96 -5.66
N VAL A 43 -0.17 -21.71 -5.25
CA VAL A 43 -1.37 -21.25 -4.55
C VAL A 43 -1.95 -20.02 -5.24
N THR A 44 -3.27 -19.93 -5.23
CA THR A 44 -4.00 -18.72 -5.59
C THR A 44 -4.21 -17.88 -4.33
N GLN A 45 -4.23 -16.55 -4.49
CA GLN A 45 -4.32 -15.54 -3.42
C GLN A 45 -5.36 -15.82 -2.31
N LYS A 46 -6.42 -16.59 -2.62
CA LYS A 46 -7.53 -16.88 -1.70
C LYS A 46 -7.19 -17.83 -0.55
N HIS A 47 -6.16 -18.66 -0.67
CA HIS A 47 -5.90 -19.77 0.27
C HIS A 47 -4.75 -19.52 1.26
N CYS A 48 -4.12 -18.36 1.23
CA CYS A 48 -2.99 -18.06 2.11
C CYS A 48 -3.18 -16.70 2.76
N ILE A 49 -2.97 -16.62 4.07
CA ILE A 49 -2.80 -15.35 4.76
C ILE A 49 -1.55 -14.71 4.14
N LEU A 50 -1.74 -13.65 3.35
CA LEU A 50 -0.67 -12.81 2.84
C LEU A 50 -0.02 -12.15 4.06
N GLN A 51 1.08 -12.72 4.55
CA GLN A 51 1.90 -12.11 5.60
C GLN A 51 3.17 -11.53 4.99
N ASN A 52 3.60 -10.41 5.57
CA ASN A 52 4.82 -9.66 5.29
C ASN A 52 5.04 -9.27 3.81
N GLY A 53 4.62 -8.05 3.46
CA GLY A 53 4.99 -7.37 2.21
C GLY A 53 4.06 -7.62 1.03
N PHE A 54 3.07 -8.52 1.17
CA PHE A 54 2.04 -8.72 0.15
C PHE A 54 0.72 -8.09 0.57
N VAL A 55 0.07 -7.42 -0.36
CA VAL A 55 -1.22 -6.76 -0.17
C VAL A 55 -2.23 -7.17 -1.24
N LYS A 56 -3.49 -6.82 -1.02
CA LYS A 56 -4.54 -6.96 -2.03
C LYS A 56 -4.20 -6.11 -3.25
N GLU A 57 -4.60 -6.56 -4.44
CA GLU A 57 -4.35 -5.86 -5.71
C GLU A 57 -4.87 -4.42 -5.71
N ARG A 58 -6.04 -4.17 -5.11
CA ARG A 58 -6.66 -2.84 -5.01
C ARG A 58 -6.25 -2.06 -3.75
N ALA A 59 -5.23 -2.51 -3.02
CA ALA A 59 -4.74 -1.77 -1.87
C ALA A 59 -4.05 -0.48 -2.33
N THR A 60 -4.36 0.63 -1.66
CA THR A 60 -3.71 1.92 -1.89
C THR A 60 -2.84 2.27 -0.68
N PHE A 61 -1.84 3.12 -0.90
CA PHE A 61 -0.83 3.46 0.11
C PHE A 61 -0.53 4.95 0.11
N ILE A 62 -0.06 5.42 1.26
CA ILE A 62 0.52 6.75 1.43
C ILE A 62 2.03 6.56 1.48
N ILE A 63 2.76 7.30 0.64
CA ILE A 63 4.22 7.35 0.63
C ILE A 63 4.61 8.70 1.21
N CYS A 64 5.34 8.68 2.32
CA CYS A 64 5.79 9.90 2.99
C CYS A 64 7.19 10.32 2.50
N ASP A 65 7.62 11.54 2.83
CA ASP A 65 8.94 12.08 2.44
C ASP A 65 10.12 11.28 3.01
N ASP A 66 9.93 10.62 4.15
CA ASP A 66 10.89 9.70 4.76
C ASP A 66 10.89 8.29 4.11
N LEU A 67 10.20 8.16 2.98
CA LEU A 67 9.99 6.92 2.22
C LEU A 67 9.22 5.84 2.99
N SER A 68 8.58 6.18 4.10
CA SER A 68 7.69 5.25 4.80
C SER A 68 6.45 4.97 3.96
N VAL A 69 6.08 3.69 3.88
CA VAL A 69 4.89 3.21 3.16
C VAL A 69 3.83 2.83 4.19
N LEU A 70 2.71 3.55 4.17
CA LEU A 70 1.62 3.38 5.12
C LEU A 70 0.33 2.97 4.40
N PRO A 71 -0.56 2.19 5.03
CA PRO A 71 -1.83 1.84 4.43
C PRO A 71 -2.68 3.11 4.25
N ASN A 72 -3.31 3.27 3.07
CA ASN A 72 -4.22 4.39 2.81
C ASN A 72 -5.58 4.14 3.46
N VAL A 73 -5.66 4.44 4.75
CA VAL A 73 -6.88 4.41 5.56
C VAL A 73 -6.94 5.68 6.39
N ILE A 74 -8.14 6.16 6.72
CA ILE A 74 -8.35 7.42 7.45
C ILE A 74 -7.50 7.51 8.72
N GLY A 75 -7.42 6.42 9.49
CA GLY A 75 -6.62 6.37 10.72
C GLY A 75 -5.13 6.64 10.51
N THR A 76 -4.58 6.26 9.35
CA THR A 76 -3.20 6.60 8.97
C THR A 76 -3.06 8.10 8.75
N SER A 77 -3.97 8.70 7.97
CA SER A 77 -3.97 10.13 7.67
C SER A 77 -4.09 10.97 8.95
N VAL A 78 -5.03 10.62 9.84
CA VAL A 78 -5.20 11.26 11.17
C VAL A 78 -3.91 11.13 12.00
N GLY A 79 -3.28 9.94 11.98
CA GLY A 79 -2.00 9.71 12.65
C GLY A 79 -0.87 10.58 12.09
N LEU A 80 -0.80 10.78 10.78
CA LEU A 80 0.16 11.65 10.11
C LEU A 80 -0.06 13.12 10.47
N LEU A 81 -1.31 13.59 10.42
CA LEU A 81 -1.67 14.97 10.80
C LEU A 81 -1.25 15.27 12.26
N ARG A 82 -1.44 14.30 13.16
CA ARG A 82 -0.96 14.42 14.55
C ARG A 82 0.56 14.50 14.64
N LYS A 83 1.30 13.70 13.87
CA LYS A 83 2.78 13.78 13.80
C LYS A 83 3.26 15.12 13.27
N LEU A 84 2.49 15.75 12.38
CA LEU A 84 2.76 17.08 11.84
C LEU A 84 2.36 18.23 12.80
N GLY A 85 1.85 17.91 14.00
CA GLY A 85 1.56 18.89 15.04
C GLY A 85 0.14 19.44 15.03
N ILE A 86 -0.75 18.91 14.19
CA ILE A 86 -2.18 19.22 14.26
C ILE A 86 -2.73 18.56 15.54
N LYS A 87 -3.40 19.34 16.37
CA LYS A 87 -3.89 18.89 17.70
C LYS A 87 -5.39 18.65 17.72
N ASP A 88 -6.12 19.48 16.97
CA ASP A 88 -7.56 19.34 16.82
C ASP A 88 -7.85 18.28 15.76
N MET A 89 -8.24 17.09 16.21
CA MET A 89 -8.61 15.97 15.36
C MET A 89 -10.13 15.80 15.29
N ASP A 90 -10.87 16.50 16.16
CA ASP A 90 -12.33 16.35 16.29
C ASP A 90 -13.05 17.00 15.11
N ALA A 91 -12.41 17.99 14.48
CA ALA A 91 -12.90 18.66 13.27
C ALA A 91 -12.57 17.94 11.95
N ILE A 92 -11.84 16.81 11.98
CA ILE A 92 -11.45 16.10 10.75
C ILE A 92 -12.63 15.29 10.21
N GLU A 93 -12.97 15.52 8.95
CA GLU A 93 -13.99 14.78 8.22
C GLU A 93 -13.42 14.21 6.91
N GLU A 94 -13.87 13.01 6.53
CA GLU A 94 -13.58 12.44 5.21
C GLU A 94 -14.61 12.95 4.20
N CYS A 95 -14.16 13.76 3.24
CA CYS A 95 -15.02 14.29 2.19
C CYS A 95 -14.74 13.59 0.86
N THR A 96 -15.79 13.16 0.16
CA THR A 96 -15.67 12.72 -1.24
C THR A 96 -15.94 13.89 -2.16
N VAL A 97 -14.97 14.25 -2.99
CA VAL A 97 -15.08 15.34 -3.97
C VAL A 97 -15.19 14.73 -5.35
N ASP A 98 -16.24 15.08 -6.09
CA ASP A 98 -16.36 14.73 -7.51
C ASP A 98 -15.58 15.73 -8.34
N MET A 99 -14.64 15.25 -9.13
CA MET A 99 -13.76 16.09 -9.95
C MET A 99 -13.65 15.53 -11.36
N SER A 100 -13.79 16.40 -12.36
CA SER A 100 -13.54 16.03 -13.74
C SER A 100 -12.04 15.87 -14.01
N LYS A 101 -11.71 15.07 -15.03
CA LYS A 101 -10.31 14.88 -15.48
C LYS A 101 -9.60 16.20 -15.80
N ARG A 102 -10.32 17.20 -16.32
CA ARG A 102 -9.76 18.52 -16.62
C ARG A 102 -9.35 19.26 -15.36
N GLU A 103 -10.22 19.29 -14.35
CA GLU A 103 -9.95 19.93 -13.06
C GLU A 103 -8.76 19.30 -12.34
N VAL A 104 -8.62 17.96 -12.38
CA VAL A 104 -7.46 17.27 -11.82
C VAL A 104 -6.17 17.68 -12.53
N ILE A 105 -6.17 17.72 -13.86
CA ILE A 105 -4.99 18.12 -14.64
C ILE A 105 -4.60 19.56 -14.32
N ASP A 106 -5.58 20.46 -14.24
CA ASP A 106 -5.31 21.88 -13.97
C ASP A 106 -4.83 22.11 -12.54
N LEU A 107 -5.36 21.37 -11.55
CA LEU A 107 -4.85 21.37 -10.17
C LEU A 107 -3.38 20.92 -10.11
N ILE A 108 -3.02 19.85 -10.83
CA ILE A 108 -1.64 19.35 -10.88
C ILE A 108 -0.73 20.38 -11.52
N LYS A 109 -1.14 21.00 -12.65
CA LYS A 109 -0.35 22.06 -13.28
C LYS A 109 -0.10 23.21 -12.32
N LEU A 110 -1.13 23.70 -11.63
CA LEU A 110 -1.00 24.78 -10.66
C LEU A 110 -0.05 24.41 -9.51
N SER A 111 -0.11 23.16 -9.02
CA SER A 111 0.78 22.67 -7.96
C SER A 111 2.24 22.57 -8.39
N LEU A 112 2.51 22.26 -9.67
CA LEU A 112 3.87 22.19 -10.22
C LEU A 112 4.42 23.57 -10.62
N LEU A 113 3.53 24.50 -10.96
CA LEU A 113 3.87 25.88 -11.28
C LEU A 113 4.01 26.76 -10.05
N SER A 114 3.55 26.33 -8.87
CA SER A 114 3.79 27.07 -7.64
C SER A 114 5.28 26.96 -7.25
N ILE A 115 6.05 27.99 -7.59
CA ILE A 115 7.48 28.12 -7.29
C ILE A 115 7.75 28.31 -5.78
N THR A 116 6.70 28.36 -4.95
CA THR A 116 6.81 28.47 -3.50
C THR A 116 6.15 27.27 -2.81
N PRO A 117 6.85 26.60 -1.87
CA PRO A 117 6.22 25.61 -1.01
C PRO A 117 5.28 26.34 -0.07
N PHE A 118 3.97 26.30 -0.35
CA PHE A 118 2.84 26.76 0.47
C PHE A 118 3.22 27.71 1.63
N GLY A 119 3.67 28.92 1.28
CA GLY A 119 4.37 29.78 2.22
C GLY A 119 4.14 31.25 1.92
N ARG A 120 3.19 31.83 2.65
CA ARG A 120 2.83 33.25 2.80
C ARG A 120 1.71 33.77 1.89
N PHE A 121 0.49 33.64 2.42
CA PHE A 121 -0.46 34.74 2.40
C PHE A 121 -0.64 35.22 3.85
N TYR A 122 -0.11 36.40 4.18
CA TYR A 122 -0.65 37.25 5.25
C TYR A 122 -0.94 38.62 4.62
N PRO A 123 -2.04 39.28 5.02
CA PRO A 123 -2.46 40.59 4.51
C PRO A 123 -1.48 41.71 4.88
#